data_AF-A0A6A4X8D1-F1
#
_entry.id   AF-A0A6A4X8D1-F1
#
_cell.length_a   1.000
_cell.length_b   1.000
_cell.length_c   1.000
_cell.angle_alpha   90.00
_cell.angle_beta   90.00
_cell.angle_gamma   90.00
#
_symmetry.space_group_name_H-M   'P 1'
#
loop_
_entity.id
_entity.type
_entity.pdbx_description
1 polymer ?
#
loop_
_entity_poly.entity_id
_entity_poly.type
_entity_poly.pdbx_seq_one_letter_code
_entity_poly.pdbx_strand_id
1 'polypeptide(L)'
;MSLTGASHTTVSAHLAGLRHWHIAKGQPWHGRTERIRLALRAVAKSPRPPRPSRLPITVPLLLRLRRRLRREPLPATDRRAAWAAVTLGFFGALRGSEYLAPGTARYSRRRTCLRKHVTLKTDSLTLHLPASKTDQTGRGADITLPRLEGPACPLRAMRAYLASTSHLPGHVPLFVLESGSYATIPWLNGVFRRYLPSPAGRFSTHSLRIGFATAAAAAGATDNTIRASGRWQGSSHVRYIQGPRRDVWHACLAVNATSGR
;
A
#
# COMPACT_ATOMS: atom_id res chain seq x y z
N MET A 1 16.97 1.91 -25.49
CA MET A 1 16.40 2.04 -24.12
C MET A 1 17.42 2.79 -23.27
N SER A 2 17.24 4.09 -23.03
CA SER A 2 18.25 4.91 -22.34
C SER A 2 18.17 4.73 -20.83
N LEU A 3 19.28 4.39 -20.18
CA LEU A 3 19.42 4.24 -18.72
C LEU A 3 20.05 5.47 -18.05
N THR A 4 20.16 6.60 -18.77
CA THR A 4 20.70 7.84 -18.21
C THR A 4 19.90 8.30 -16.99
N GLY A 5 20.58 8.43 -15.84
CA GLY A 5 19.96 8.81 -14.55
C GLY A 5 19.24 7.69 -13.78
N ALA A 6 19.15 6.46 -14.30
CA ALA A 6 18.47 5.36 -13.63
C ALA A 6 19.14 4.96 -12.29
N SER A 7 18.36 4.64 -11.25
CA SER A 7 18.93 4.23 -9.95
C SER A 7 19.65 2.89 -9.99
N HIS A 8 20.61 2.65 -9.08
CA HIS A 8 21.28 1.34 -8.95
C HIS A 8 20.28 0.19 -8.95
N THR A 9 19.22 0.27 -8.14
CA THR A 9 18.15 -0.74 -8.08
C THR A 9 17.43 -0.93 -9.43
N THR A 10 17.25 0.13 -10.22
CA THR A 10 16.67 0.06 -11.57
C THR A 10 17.61 -0.67 -12.53
N VAL A 11 18.90 -0.32 -12.52
CA VAL A 11 19.91 -0.94 -13.39
C VAL A 11 20.08 -2.42 -13.03
N SER A 12 20.16 -2.75 -11.74
CA SER A 12 20.20 -4.14 -11.28
C SER A 12 18.95 -4.93 -11.68
N ALA A 13 17.76 -4.33 -11.63
CA ALA A 13 16.53 -4.99 -12.08
C ALA A 13 16.52 -5.27 -13.59
N HIS A 14 17.02 -4.35 -14.40
CA HIS A 14 17.16 -4.57 -15.85
C HIS A 14 18.15 -5.70 -16.16
N LEU A 15 19.32 -5.71 -15.49
CA LEU A 15 20.30 -6.79 -15.63
C LEU A 15 19.73 -8.15 -15.20
N ALA A 16 18.94 -8.19 -14.12
CA ALA A 16 18.24 -9.40 -13.71
C ALA A 16 17.23 -9.87 -14.76
N GLY A 17 16.49 -8.94 -15.38
CA GLY A 17 15.58 -9.25 -16.49
C GLY A 17 16.29 -9.82 -17.72
N LEU A 18 17.42 -9.20 -18.12
CA LEU A 18 18.26 -9.70 -19.21
C LEU A 18 18.81 -11.10 -18.90
N ARG A 19 19.32 -11.30 -17.69
CA ARG A 19 19.78 -12.61 -17.23
C ARG A 19 18.68 -13.66 -17.33
N HIS A 20 17.48 -13.32 -16.85
CA HIS A 20 16.34 -14.23 -16.90
C HIS A 20 15.96 -14.58 -18.35
N TRP A 21 15.97 -13.61 -19.26
CA TRP A 21 15.71 -13.84 -20.69
C TRP A 21 16.76 -14.77 -21.32
N HIS A 22 18.05 -14.57 -21.04
CA HIS A 22 19.12 -15.46 -21.52
C HIS A 22 18.89 -16.91 -21.06
N ILE A 23 18.67 -17.10 -19.75
CA ILE A 23 18.42 -18.42 -19.17
C ILE A 23 17.17 -19.06 -19.78
N ALA A 24 16.08 -18.31 -19.91
CA ALA A 24 14.83 -18.81 -20.47
C ALA A 24 14.93 -19.19 -21.96
N LYS A 25 15.91 -18.64 -22.69
CA LYS A 25 16.19 -18.96 -24.10
C LYS A 25 17.33 -19.96 -24.28
N GLY A 26 17.85 -20.55 -23.19
CA GLY A 26 18.98 -21.47 -23.24
C GLY A 26 20.29 -20.81 -23.71
N GLN A 27 20.36 -19.49 -23.67
CA GLN A 27 21.53 -18.72 -24.10
C GLN A 27 22.48 -18.49 -22.92
N PRO A 28 23.80 -18.56 -23.13
CA PRO A 28 24.76 -18.32 -22.06
C PRO A 28 24.66 -16.88 -21.54
N TRP A 29 24.73 -16.72 -20.22
CA TRP A 29 24.73 -15.42 -19.56
C TRP A 29 26.15 -14.99 -19.21
N HIS A 30 26.67 -14.00 -19.91
CA HIS A 30 28.01 -13.44 -19.65
C HIS A 30 28.00 -12.21 -18.75
N GLY A 31 26.85 -11.81 -18.20
CA GLY A 31 26.76 -10.55 -17.45
C GLY A 31 27.32 -10.57 -16.02
N ARG A 32 28.14 -11.56 -15.66
CA ARG A 32 28.89 -11.63 -14.40
C ARG A 32 30.33 -11.09 -14.53
N THR A 33 30.60 -10.23 -15.51
CA THR A 33 31.93 -9.64 -15.68
C THR A 33 32.25 -8.60 -14.61
N GLU A 34 33.53 -8.45 -14.29
CA GLU A 34 34.01 -7.41 -13.37
C GLU A 34 33.64 -6.01 -13.88
N ARG A 35 33.61 -5.80 -15.20
CA ARG A 35 33.14 -4.55 -15.83
C ARG A 35 31.72 -4.18 -15.40
N ILE A 36 30.77 -5.12 -15.43
CA ILE A 36 29.38 -4.88 -15.01
C ILE A 36 29.30 -4.65 -13.50
N ARG A 37 30.09 -5.38 -12.71
CA ARG A 37 30.16 -5.20 -11.25
C ARG A 37 30.69 -3.81 -10.88
N LEU A 38 31.75 -3.35 -11.53
CA LEU A 38 32.33 -2.02 -11.34
C LEU A 38 31.37 -0.92 -11.80
N ALA A 39 30.69 -1.11 -12.93
CA ALA A 39 29.67 -0.17 -13.40
C ALA A 39 28.50 -0.06 -12.39
N LEU A 40 28.02 -1.18 -11.84
CA LEU A 40 26.99 -1.16 -10.79
C LEU A 40 27.48 -0.45 -9.52
N ARG A 41 28.72 -0.71 -9.08
CA ARG A 41 29.32 -0.01 -7.94
C ARG A 41 29.43 1.50 -8.19
N ALA A 42 29.85 1.91 -9.38
CA ALA A 42 29.91 3.31 -9.77
C ALA A 42 28.51 3.95 -9.70
N VAL A 43 27.50 3.32 -10.31
CA VAL A 43 26.09 3.77 -10.28
C VAL A 43 25.50 3.83 -8.87
N ALA A 44 25.99 2.99 -7.94
CA ALA A 44 25.61 3.02 -6.54
C ALA A 44 26.27 4.17 -5.77
N LYS A 45 27.52 4.51 -6.11
CA LYS A 45 28.29 5.61 -5.50
C LYS A 45 27.99 6.98 -6.12
N SER A 46 27.44 7.04 -7.33
CA SER A 46 27.12 8.30 -7.99
C SER A 46 26.14 9.12 -7.13
N PRO A 47 26.47 10.38 -6.81
CA PRO A 47 25.57 11.26 -6.09
C PRO A 47 24.28 11.43 -6.89
N ARG A 48 23.14 11.20 -6.23
CA ARG A 48 21.82 11.45 -6.80
C ARG A 48 21.08 12.41 -5.90
N PRO A 49 20.25 13.31 -6.48
CA PRO A 49 19.30 14.04 -5.66
C PRO A 49 18.45 13.03 -4.88
N PRO A 50 18.25 13.24 -3.57
CA PRO A 50 17.41 12.36 -2.77
C PRO A 50 16.02 12.32 -3.42
N ARG A 51 15.52 11.11 -3.67
CA ARG A 51 14.14 10.97 -4.17
C ARG A 51 13.22 11.59 -3.13
N PRO A 52 12.30 12.49 -3.52
CA PRO A 52 11.35 13.04 -2.57
C PRO A 52 10.61 11.88 -1.91
N SER A 53 10.64 11.84 -0.59
CA SER A 53 9.95 10.80 0.16
C SER A 53 8.45 10.91 -0.10
N ARG A 54 7.78 9.76 -0.23
CA ARG A 54 6.32 9.75 -0.32
C ARG A 54 5.79 10.21 1.03
N LEU A 55 4.84 11.14 1.00
CA LEU A 55 4.23 11.68 2.21
C LEU A 55 3.22 10.67 2.79
N PRO A 56 3.08 10.59 4.12
CA PRO A 56 2.06 9.79 4.78
C PRO A 56 0.69 10.43 4.55
N ILE A 57 -0.31 9.60 4.24
CA ILE A 57 -1.71 10.04 4.39
C ILE A 57 -2.04 9.88 5.88
N THR A 58 -2.10 10.99 6.62
CA THR A 58 -2.43 10.99 8.05
C THR A 58 -3.93 10.86 8.30
N VAL A 59 -4.35 10.52 9.52
CA VAL A 59 -5.78 10.46 9.88
C VAL A 59 -6.51 11.79 9.60
N PRO A 60 -5.97 12.97 9.93
CA PRO A 60 -6.58 14.25 9.54
C PRO A 60 -6.77 14.39 8.02
N LEU A 61 -5.82 13.92 7.20
CA LEU A 61 -5.94 13.91 5.74
C LEU A 61 -7.02 12.92 5.26
N LEU A 62 -7.16 11.75 5.88
CA LEU A 62 -8.27 10.82 5.60
C LEU A 62 -9.63 11.47 5.84
N LEU A 63 -9.79 12.18 6.96
CA LEU A 63 -11.05 12.86 7.30
C LEU A 63 -11.32 14.05 6.39
N ARG A 64 -10.27 14.77 5.95
CA ARG A 64 -10.39 15.80 4.92
C ARG A 64 -10.83 15.19 3.58
N LEU A 65 -10.24 14.08 3.16
CA LEU A 65 -10.61 13.36 1.96
C LEU A 65 -12.08 12.90 2.01
N ARG A 66 -12.52 12.32 3.13
CA ARG A 66 -13.94 11.93 3.32
C ARG A 66 -14.89 13.10 3.13
N ARG A 67 -14.57 14.26 3.71
CA ARG A 67 -15.38 15.48 3.57
C ARG A 67 -15.43 15.97 2.12
N ARG A 68 -14.31 15.93 1.41
CA ARG A 68 -14.24 16.30 -0.02
C ARG A 68 -15.06 15.33 -0.88
N LEU A 69 -14.86 14.02 -0.73
CA LEU A 69 -15.63 13.01 -1.45
C LEU A 69 -17.14 13.21 -1.29
N ARG A 70 -17.63 13.58 -0.10
CA ARG A 70 -19.05 13.85 0.16
C ARG A 70 -19.63 15.06 -0.58
N ARG A 71 -18.82 16.05 -0.94
CA ARG A 71 -19.27 17.32 -1.55
C ARG A 71 -19.18 17.32 -3.07
N GLU A 72 -18.46 16.36 -3.63
CA GLU A 72 -18.08 16.36 -5.05
C GLU A 72 -19.08 15.56 -5.91
N PRO A 73 -19.28 15.94 -7.19
CA PRO A 73 -20.23 15.33 -8.11
C PRO A 73 -19.72 14.00 -8.69
N LEU A 74 -19.12 13.14 -7.85
CA LEU A 74 -18.81 11.76 -8.21
C LEU A 74 -20.06 10.89 -8.08
N PRO A 75 -20.20 9.82 -8.89
CA PRO A 75 -21.21 8.80 -8.67
C PRO A 75 -21.18 8.28 -7.23
N ALA A 76 -22.35 7.97 -6.67
CA ALA A 76 -22.44 7.54 -5.27
C ALA A 76 -21.64 6.26 -5.02
N THR A 77 -21.65 5.32 -5.98
CA THR A 77 -20.86 4.09 -5.97
C THR A 77 -19.37 4.39 -5.93
N ASP A 78 -18.87 5.27 -6.80
CA ASP A 78 -17.46 5.65 -6.88
C ASP A 78 -16.96 6.32 -5.60
N ARG A 79 -17.77 7.19 -4.98
CA ARG A 79 -17.45 7.79 -3.68
C ARG A 79 -17.31 6.73 -2.58
N ARG A 80 -18.25 5.79 -2.53
CA ARG A 80 -18.23 4.68 -1.55
C ARG A 80 -17.05 3.76 -1.81
N ALA A 81 -16.78 3.42 -3.07
CA ALA A 81 -15.63 2.62 -3.50
C ALA A 81 -14.32 3.29 -3.09
N ALA A 82 -14.16 4.59 -3.36
CA ALA A 82 -12.97 5.36 -2.97
C ALA A 82 -12.80 5.34 -1.45
N TRP A 83 -13.85 5.64 -0.70
CA TRP A 83 -13.77 5.70 0.77
C TRP A 83 -13.46 4.33 1.39
N ALA A 84 -14.11 3.27 0.91
CA ALA A 84 -13.87 1.90 1.32
C ALA A 84 -12.43 1.46 0.97
N ALA A 85 -11.97 1.71 -0.26
CA ALA A 85 -10.62 1.39 -0.71
C ALA A 85 -9.52 2.12 0.08
N VAL A 86 -9.76 3.38 0.46
CA VAL A 86 -8.81 4.18 1.26
C VAL A 86 -8.72 3.67 2.68
N THR A 87 -9.87 3.47 3.35
CA THR A 87 -9.90 3.01 4.74
C THR A 87 -9.36 1.59 4.87
N LEU A 88 -9.74 0.69 3.95
CA LEU A 88 -9.20 -0.67 3.87
C LEU A 88 -7.69 -0.66 3.63
N GLY A 89 -7.21 0.15 2.68
CA GLY A 89 -5.78 0.28 2.38
C GLY A 89 -4.96 0.87 3.54
N PHE A 90 -5.52 1.82 4.28
CA PHE A 90 -4.88 2.42 5.45
C PHE A 90 -4.83 1.44 6.63
N PHE A 91 -5.99 1.01 7.15
CA PHE A 91 -6.04 0.20 8.37
C PHE A 91 -5.56 -1.24 8.17
N GLY A 92 -5.71 -1.80 6.97
CA GLY A 92 -5.10 -3.09 6.61
C GLY A 92 -3.63 -2.98 6.22
N ALA A 93 -3.05 -1.77 6.25
CA ALA A 93 -1.71 -1.47 5.77
C ALA A 93 -1.43 -2.14 4.41
N LEU A 94 -2.38 -2.12 3.49
CA LEU A 94 -2.35 -2.92 2.25
C LEU A 94 -1.49 -2.27 1.17
N ARG A 95 -0.84 -3.09 0.33
CA ARG A 95 -0.34 -2.61 -0.95
C ARG A 95 -1.54 -2.42 -1.88
N GLY A 96 -1.55 -1.36 -2.70
CA GLY A 96 -2.64 -1.15 -3.66
C GLY A 96 -2.90 -2.36 -4.57
N SER A 97 -1.85 -3.08 -4.97
CA SER A 97 -1.95 -4.27 -5.82
C SER A 97 -2.56 -5.49 -5.12
N GLU A 98 -2.71 -5.48 -3.80
CA GLU A 98 -3.29 -6.59 -3.04
C GLU A 98 -4.81 -6.58 -3.11
N TYR A 99 -5.44 -5.41 -3.28
CA TYR A 99 -6.91 -5.27 -3.19
C TYR A 99 -7.55 -4.48 -4.34
N LEU A 100 -6.77 -3.81 -5.19
CA LEU A 100 -7.25 -3.15 -6.40
C LEU A 100 -7.00 -4.01 -7.63
N ALA A 101 -7.82 -3.82 -8.67
CA ALA A 101 -7.68 -4.56 -9.91
C ALA A 101 -6.40 -4.15 -10.68
N PRO A 102 -5.78 -5.08 -11.43
CA PRO A 102 -4.60 -4.78 -12.23
C PRO A 102 -4.92 -3.96 -13.48
N GLY A 103 -6.17 -3.99 -13.95
CA GLY A 103 -6.66 -3.22 -15.09
C GLY A 103 -8.15 -2.92 -14.93
N THR A 104 -8.67 -2.04 -15.79
CA THR A 104 -10.06 -1.56 -15.73
C THR A 104 -11.09 -2.58 -16.20
N ALA A 105 -10.69 -3.54 -17.03
CA ALA A 105 -11.58 -4.58 -17.57
C ALA A 105 -10.99 -6.00 -17.52
N ARG A 106 -9.74 -6.15 -17.09
CA ARG A 106 -9.02 -7.44 -17.05
C ARG A 106 -8.52 -7.73 -15.64
N TYR A 107 -8.69 -8.96 -15.20
CA TYR A 107 -8.21 -9.43 -13.90
C TYR A 107 -7.93 -10.94 -13.92
N SER A 108 -7.19 -11.42 -12.92
CA SER A 108 -6.94 -12.84 -12.72
C SER A 108 -7.72 -13.31 -11.51
N ARG A 109 -8.63 -14.28 -11.68
CA ARG A 109 -9.40 -14.85 -10.57
C ARG A 109 -8.54 -15.44 -9.44
N ARG A 110 -7.32 -15.88 -9.76
CA ARG A 110 -6.38 -16.46 -8.80
C ARG A 110 -5.56 -15.41 -8.04
N ARG A 111 -5.35 -14.22 -8.60
CA ARG A 111 -4.43 -13.21 -8.03
C ARG A 111 -5.10 -11.92 -7.60
N THR A 112 -6.26 -11.60 -8.15
CA THR A 112 -6.99 -10.37 -7.87
C THR A 112 -7.91 -10.59 -6.68
N CYS A 113 -7.93 -9.65 -5.74
CA CYS A 113 -8.91 -9.67 -4.67
C CYS A 113 -10.32 -9.48 -5.22
N LEU A 114 -11.19 -10.45 -4.94
CA LEU A 114 -12.56 -10.48 -5.42
C LEU A 114 -13.52 -10.15 -4.27
N ARG A 115 -14.77 -9.83 -4.62
CA ARG A 115 -15.83 -9.55 -3.63
C ARG A 115 -16.04 -10.72 -2.66
N LYS A 116 -15.99 -11.96 -3.15
CA LYS A 116 -16.12 -13.18 -2.33
C LYS A 116 -15.05 -13.36 -1.26
N HIS A 117 -13.94 -12.61 -1.34
CA HIS A 117 -12.87 -12.68 -0.34
C HIS A 117 -13.14 -11.77 0.87
N VAL A 118 -14.26 -11.05 0.88
CA VAL A 118 -14.66 -10.20 2.00
C VAL A 118 -15.72 -10.90 2.83
N THR A 119 -15.42 -11.08 4.11
CA THR A 119 -16.38 -11.54 5.11
C THR A 119 -16.68 -10.41 6.09
N LEU A 120 -17.95 -10.03 6.20
CA LEU A 120 -18.42 -9.02 7.14
C LEU A 120 -19.12 -9.69 8.33
N LYS A 121 -18.69 -9.38 9.54
CA LYS A 121 -19.36 -9.74 10.80
C LYS A 121 -19.81 -8.48 11.53
N THR A 122 -20.61 -8.62 12.58
CA THR A 122 -21.18 -7.49 13.37
C THR A 122 -20.10 -6.47 13.77
N ASP A 123 -18.99 -6.98 14.28
CA ASP A 123 -17.88 -6.27 14.92
C ASP A 123 -16.57 -6.27 14.13
N SER A 124 -16.52 -6.95 12.99
CA SER A 124 -15.26 -7.17 12.27
C SER A 124 -15.44 -7.35 10.76
N LEU A 125 -14.40 -7.02 10.02
CA LEU A 125 -14.25 -7.27 8.59
C LEU A 125 -13.01 -8.15 8.39
N THR A 126 -13.15 -9.26 7.69
CA THR A 126 -12.00 -10.08 7.27
C THR A 126 -11.86 -10.03 5.75
N LEU A 127 -10.64 -9.76 5.28
CA LEU A 127 -10.25 -9.74 3.88
C LEU A 127 -9.23 -10.86 3.64
N HIS A 128 -9.61 -11.84 2.82
CA HIS A 128 -8.68 -12.86 2.33
C HIS A 128 -7.92 -12.35 1.11
N LEU A 129 -6.60 -12.27 1.19
CA LEU A 129 -5.76 -11.86 0.06
C LEU A 129 -5.27 -13.09 -0.68
N PRO A 130 -5.70 -13.32 -1.94
CA PRO A 130 -5.37 -14.55 -2.67
C PRO A 130 -3.91 -14.57 -3.18
N ALA A 131 -3.25 -13.42 -3.24
CA ALA A 131 -1.85 -13.31 -3.61
C ALA A 131 -1.22 -12.10 -2.92
N SER A 132 0.01 -12.27 -2.42
CA SER A 132 0.85 -11.15 -2.02
C SER A 132 2.18 -11.20 -2.78
N LYS A 133 2.83 -10.05 -2.96
CA LYS A 133 4.13 -9.95 -3.67
C LYS A 133 5.22 -10.85 -3.06
N THR A 134 5.07 -11.25 -1.80
CA THR A 134 6.01 -12.08 -1.03
C THR A 134 5.52 -13.51 -0.84
N ASP A 135 4.33 -13.84 -1.32
CA ASP A 135 3.74 -15.17 -1.21
C ASP A 135 4.03 -15.97 -2.48
N GLN A 136 5.25 -16.51 -2.55
CA GLN A 136 5.68 -17.39 -3.63
C GLN A 136 4.93 -18.74 -3.60
N THR A 137 4.31 -19.08 -2.46
CA THR A 137 3.58 -20.33 -2.22
C THR A 137 2.08 -20.26 -2.52
N GLY A 138 1.52 -19.06 -2.73
CA GLY A 138 0.09 -18.86 -2.99
C GLY A 138 -0.83 -19.20 -1.81
N ARG A 139 -0.33 -19.18 -0.56
CA ARG A 139 -1.13 -19.45 0.65
C ARG A 139 -2.13 -18.33 0.96
N GLY A 140 -1.90 -17.14 0.41
CA GLY A 140 -2.66 -15.95 0.72
C GLY A 140 -2.37 -15.42 2.13
N ALA A 141 -3.15 -14.42 2.55
CA ALA A 141 -3.11 -13.90 3.92
C ALA A 141 -4.47 -13.32 4.31
N ASP A 142 -4.93 -13.62 5.51
CA ASP A 142 -6.13 -13.01 6.07
C ASP A 142 -5.79 -11.75 6.86
N ILE A 143 -6.63 -10.74 6.70
CA ILE A 143 -6.54 -9.48 7.43
C ILE A 143 -7.88 -9.21 8.06
N THR A 144 -7.91 -9.25 9.38
CA THR A 144 -9.08 -8.93 10.17
C THR A 144 -8.95 -7.52 10.74
N LEU A 145 -9.92 -6.68 10.43
CA LEU A 145 -10.04 -5.32 10.93
C LEU A 145 -11.25 -5.22 11.86
N PRO A 146 -11.06 -4.71 13.09
CA PRO A 146 -12.19 -4.51 13.99
C PRO A 146 -13.07 -3.35 13.53
N ARG A 147 -14.29 -3.32 14.06
CA ARG A 147 -15.13 -2.13 14.06
C ARG A 147 -14.39 -1.06 14.86
N LEU A 148 -14.03 0.02 14.17
CA LEU A 148 -13.48 1.20 14.81
C LEU A 148 -14.60 2.17 15.16
N GLU A 149 -14.38 2.91 16.24
CA GLU A 149 -15.20 4.07 16.54
C GLU A 149 -14.80 5.28 15.69
N GLY A 150 -15.80 6.04 15.26
CA GLY A 150 -15.61 7.24 14.47
C GLY A 150 -15.66 7.07 12.94
N PRO A 151 -15.38 8.16 12.22
CA PRO A 151 -15.69 8.26 10.79
C PRO A 151 -14.75 7.46 9.88
N ALA A 152 -13.56 7.09 10.33
CA ALA A 152 -12.59 6.35 9.51
C ALA A 152 -12.80 4.83 9.52
N CYS A 153 -13.89 4.33 10.10
CA CYS A 153 -14.12 2.90 10.28
C CYS A 153 -14.18 2.12 8.93
N PRO A 154 -13.22 1.20 8.67
CA PRO A 154 -13.17 0.44 7.42
C PRO A 154 -14.37 -0.52 7.28
N LEU A 155 -14.84 -1.11 8.39
CA LEU A 155 -16.02 -1.96 8.40
C LEU A 155 -17.29 -1.21 7.94
N ARG A 156 -17.52 0.00 8.47
CA ARG A 156 -18.67 0.83 8.08
C ARG A 156 -18.56 1.27 6.61
N ALA A 157 -17.36 1.62 6.16
CA ALA A 157 -17.12 2.00 4.76
C ALA A 157 -17.36 0.84 3.79
N MET A 158 -16.82 -0.35 4.09
CA MET A 158 -17.01 -1.56 3.28
C MET A 158 -18.46 -2.01 3.24
N ARG A 159 -19.17 -2.01 4.38
CA ARG A 159 -20.61 -2.29 4.43
C ARG A 159 -21.40 -1.37 3.50
N ALA A 160 -21.17 -0.07 3.58
CA ALA A 160 -21.87 0.90 2.75
C ALA A 160 -21.62 0.68 1.26
N TYR A 161 -20.37 0.38 0.86
CA TYR A 161 -20.02 0.11 -0.53
C TYR A 161 -20.62 -1.21 -1.05
N LEU A 162 -20.49 -2.30 -0.28
CA LEU A 162 -21.00 -3.62 -0.66
C LEU A 162 -22.52 -3.63 -0.74
N ALA A 163 -23.21 -2.92 0.17
CA ALA A 163 -24.66 -2.75 0.12
C ALA A 163 -25.11 -2.01 -1.17
N SER A 164 -24.40 -0.94 -1.57
CA SER A 164 -24.74 -0.22 -2.82
C SER A 164 -24.41 -0.99 -4.10
N THR A 165 -23.71 -2.12 -3.99
CA THR A 165 -23.29 -2.95 -5.12
C THR A 165 -23.73 -4.41 -4.94
N SER A 166 -24.81 -4.64 -4.19
CA SER A 166 -25.29 -5.99 -3.83
C SER A 166 -25.65 -6.86 -5.04
N HIS A 167 -26.05 -6.23 -6.15
CA HIS A 167 -26.36 -6.89 -7.42
C HIS A 167 -25.13 -7.49 -8.12
N LEU A 168 -23.89 -7.10 -7.73
CA LEU A 168 -22.68 -7.60 -8.38
C LEU A 168 -22.26 -8.98 -7.85
N PRO A 169 -21.85 -9.92 -8.72
CA PRO A 169 -21.50 -11.28 -8.33
C PRO A 169 -20.23 -11.35 -7.47
N GLY A 170 -20.09 -12.39 -6.66
CA GLY A 170 -18.91 -12.57 -5.78
C GLY A 170 -17.56 -12.70 -6.52
N HIS A 171 -17.58 -13.08 -7.81
CA HIS A 171 -16.40 -13.40 -8.59
C HIS A 171 -15.76 -12.23 -9.35
N VAL A 172 -16.32 -11.01 -9.27
CA VAL A 172 -15.69 -9.81 -9.84
C VAL A 172 -14.70 -9.18 -8.86
N PRO A 173 -13.76 -8.33 -9.35
CA PRO A 173 -12.87 -7.56 -8.49
C PRO A 173 -13.61 -6.83 -7.38
N LEU A 174 -12.94 -6.68 -6.23
CA LEU A 174 -13.58 -6.15 -5.02
C LEU A 174 -14.27 -4.81 -5.25
N PHE A 175 -13.62 -3.90 -5.99
CA PHE A 175 -14.12 -2.56 -6.27
C PHE A 175 -14.44 -2.40 -7.77
N VAL A 176 -15.73 -2.35 -8.07
CA VAL A 176 -16.31 -1.97 -9.36
C VAL A 176 -16.93 -0.58 -9.23
N LEU A 177 -16.66 0.28 -10.20
CA LEU A 177 -17.15 1.65 -10.31
C LEU A 177 -18.51 1.69 -11.02
N GLU A 178 -19.19 2.82 -10.96
CA GLU A 178 -20.50 3.04 -11.61
C GLU A 178 -20.46 2.73 -13.11
N SER A 179 -19.35 3.05 -13.78
CA SER A 179 -19.16 2.79 -15.20
C SER A 179 -18.96 1.30 -15.56
N GLY A 180 -18.99 0.40 -14.58
CA GLY A 180 -18.63 -1.02 -14.73
C GLY A 180 -17.12 -1.29 -14.78
N SER A 181 -16.30 -0.23 -14.81
CA SER A 181 -14.84 -0.35 -14.76
C SER A 181 -14.36 -0.77 -13.37
N TYR A 182 -13.27 -1.52 -13.29
CA TYR A 182 -12.67 -1.87 -12.01
C TYR A 182 -11.80 -0.73 -11.45
N ALA A 183 -11.83 -0.56 -10.13
CA ALA A 183 -10.95 0.38 -9.45
C ALA A 183 -9.50 -0.14 -9.48
N THR A 184 -8.60 0.67 -10.04
CA THR A 184 -7.18 0.36 -10.20
C THR A 184 -6.31 1.28 -9.36
N ILE A 185 -5.01 0.96 -9.24
CA ILE A 185 -4.04 1.86 -8.60
C ILE A 185 -4.01 3.25 -9.26
N PRO A 186 -3.94 3.38 -10.61
CA PRO A 186 -4.03 4.69 -11.27
C PRO A 186 -5.28 5.48 -10.90
N TRP A 187 -6.44 4.82 -10.85
CA TRP A 187 -7.71 5.45 -10.46
C TRP A 187 -7.65 5.99 -9.03
N LEU A 188 -7.24 5.18 -8.06
CA LEU A 188 -7.18 5.62 -6.66
C LEU A 188 -6.12 6.70 -6.44
N ASN A 189 -4.98 6.63 -7.15
CA ASN A 189 -4.01 7.72 -7.16
C ASN A 189 -4.59 9.01 -7.77
N GLY A 190 -5.47 8.91 -8.76
CA GLY A 190 -6.22 10.03 -9.32
C GLY A 190 -7.13 10.69 -8.29
N VAL A 191 -7.83 9.89 -7.47
CA VAL A 191 -8.62 10.37 -6.33
C VAL A 191 -7.74 11.18 -5.38
N PHE A 192 -6.55 10.68 -5.02
CA PHE A 192 -5.64 11.42 -4.14
C PHE A 192 -5.16 12.73 -4.76
N ARG A 193 -4.77 12.72 -6.05
CA ARG A 193 -4.33 13.94 -6.74
C ARG A 193 -5.42 15.01 -6.80
N ARG A 194 -6.68 14.59 -6.98
CA ARG A 194 -7.81 15.50 -7.10
C ARG A 194 -8.24 16.09 -5.76
N TYR A 195 -8.23 15.30 -4.68
CA TYR A 195 -8.94 15.67 -3.44
C TYR A 195 -8.03 15.90 -2.23
N LEU A 196 -6.74 15.57 -2.31
CA LEU A 196 -5.78 15.91 -1.27
C LEU A 196 -4.94 17.11 -1.71
N PRO A 197 -4.69 18.09 -0.81
CA PRO A 197 -3.78 19.18 -1.11
C PRO A 197 -2.37 18.59 -1.23
N SER A 198 -1.85 18.50 -2.45
CA SER A 198 -0.51 17.98 -2.68
C SER A 198 0.34 19.05 -3.36
N PRO A 199 1.52 19.38 -2.81
CA PRO A 199 2.45 20.28 -3.49
C PRO A 199 2.97 19.75 -4.84
N ALA A 200 2.79 18.45 -5.16
CA ALA A 200 3.30 17.84 -6.40
C ALA A 200 2.80 16.39 -6.66
N GLY A 201 1.52 16.07 -6.41
CA GLY A 201 1.01 14.71 -6.67
C GLY A 201 1.70 13.58 -5.88
N ARG A 202 2.24 13.89 -4.69
CA ARG A 202 3.08 12.98 -3.88
C ARG A 202 2.30 11.90 -3.11
N PHE A 203 0.98 11.93 -3.16
CA PHE A 203 0.15 10.91 -2.54
C PHE A 203 -0.14 9.76 -3.50
N SER A 204 0.03 8.55 -2.99
CA SER A 204 -0.27 7.32 -3.71
C SER A 204 -0.89 6.29 -2.78
N THR A 205 -1.32 5.15 -3.31
CA THR A 205 -1.77 4.01 -2.48
C THR A 205 -0.70 3.56 -1.47
N HIS A 206 0.58 3.79 -1.77
CA HIS A 206 1.67 3.51 -0.84
C HIS A 206 1.73 4.48 0.35
N SER A 207 1.24 5.71 0.17
CA SER A 207 1.15 6.71 1.24
C SER A 207 0.19 6.30 2.35
N LEU A 208 -0.79 5.43 2.07
CA LEU A 208 -1.66 4.82 3.08
C LEU A 208 -0.87 3.95 4.05
N ARG A 209 0.06 3.13 3.53
CA ARG A 209 0.93 2.27 4.35
C ARG A 209 1.88 3.06 5.23
N ILE A 210 2.49 4.13 4.68
CA ILE A 210 3.34 5.05 5.44
C ILE A 210 2.51 5.72 6.54
N GLY A 211 1.32 6.20 6.19
CA GLY A 211 0.37 6.82 7.11
C GLY A 211 0.00 5.91 8.27
N PHE A 212 -0.33 4.64 8.00
CA PHE A 212 -0.65 3.67 9.04
C PHE A 212 0.53 3.40 9.96
N ALA A 213 1.73 3.10 9.41
CA ALA A 213 2.92 2.85 10.22
C ALA A 213 3.24 4.04 11.14
N THR A 214 3.16 5.25 10.59
CA THR A 214 3.39 6.49 11.31
C THR A 214 2.36 6.70 12.43
N ALA A 215 1.07 6.51 12.13
CA ALA A 215 0.00 6.66 13.11
C ALA A 215 0.10 5.62 14.23
N ALA A 216 0.44 4.37 13.89
CA ALA A 216 0.64 3.30 14.86
C ALA A 216 1.83 3.57 15.78
N ALA A 217 2.97 4.02 15.23
CA ALA A 217 4.15 4.40 16.02
C ALA A 217 3.86 5.60 16.95
N ALA A 218 3.15 6.61 16.46
CA ALA A 218 2.71 7.75 17.27
C ALA A 218 1.73 7.34 18.39
N ALA A 219 0.95 6.28 18.17
CA ALA A 219 0.07 5.68 19.16
C ALA A 219 0.80 4.74 20.15
N GLY A 220 2.12 4.52 20.00
CA GLY A 220 2.93 3.68 20.89
C GLY A 220 2.92 2.19 20.51
N ALA A 221 2.47 1.81 19.31
CA ALA A 221 2.59 0.44 18.84
C ALA A 221 4.06 0.04 18.67
N THR A 222 4.43 -1.17 19.10
CA THR A 222 5.80 -1.68 18.95
C THR A 222 6.17 -1.91 17.49
N ASP A 223 7.47 -1.88 17.19
CA ASP A 223 7.98 -2.20 15.84
C ASP A 223 7.55 -3.60 15.37
N ASN A 224 7.46 -4.57 16.28
CA ASN A 224 6.96 -5.91 15.95
C ASN A 224 5.49 -5.90 15.53
N THR A 225 4.64 -5.16 16.25
CA THR A 225 3.22 -4.99 15.91
C THR A 225 3.06 -4.30 14.56
N ILE A 226 3.76 -3.19 14.35
CA ILE A 226 3.73 -2.44 13.08
C ILE A 226 4.20 -3.33 11.93
N ARG A 227 5.33 -4.03 12.11
CA ARG A 227 5.88 -4.98 11.13
C ARG A 227 4.86 -6.06 10.76
N ALA A 228 4.21 -6.66 11.76
CA ALA A 228 3.20 -7.69 11.57
C ALA A 228 1.97 -7.16 10.81
N SER A 229 1.41 -6.02 11.22
CA SER A 229 0.24 -5.41 10.57
C SER A 229 0.49 -5.11 9.09
N GLY A 230 1.65 -4.56 8.75
CA GLY A 230 2.01 -4.28 7.35
C GLY A 230 2.55 -5.48 6.58
N ARG A 231 2.77 -6.64 7.23
CA ARG A 231 3.43 -7.83 6.65
C ARG A 231 4.76 -7.45 6.00
N TRP A 232 5.52 -6.60 6.68
CA TRP A 232 6.83 -6.14 6.22
C TRP A 232 7.90 -7.18 6.58
N GLN A 233 8.76 -7.52 5.62
CA GLN A 233 9.92 -8.38 5.88
C GLN A 233 11.10 -7.54 6.40
N GLY A 234 11.81 -8.07 7.39
CA GLY A 234 12.96 -7.43 8.04
C GLY A 234 12.65 -6.04 8.60
N SER A 235 13.63 -5.15 8.56
CA SER A 235 13.54 -3.75 9.04
C SER A 235 12.88 -2.78 8.06
N SER A 236 12.23 -3.27 7.00
CA SER A 236 11.67 -2.40 5.95
C SER A 236 10.56 -1.45 6.45
N HIS A 237 9.87 -1.80 7.53
CA HIS A 237 8.84 -0.99 8.19
C HIS A 237 9.40 0.32 8.78
N VAL A 238 10.66 0.36 9.20
CA VAL A 238 11.32 1.56 9.78
C VAL A 238 11.27 2.73 8.79
N ARG A 239 11.42 2.46 7.49
CA ARG A 239 11.35 3.48 6.42
C ARG A 239 9.95 4.10 6.24
N TYR A 240 8.91 3.49 6.81
CA TYR A 240 7.53 3.96 6.71
C TYR A 240 7.13 4.85 7.90
N ILE A 241 7.90 4.84 8.99
CA ILE A 241 7.61 5.63 10.18
C ILE A 241 8.24 7.01 9.97
N GLN A 242 7.39 8.02 9.73
CA GLN A 242 7.80 9.40 9.51
C GLN A 242 7.20 10.28 10.61
N GLY A 243 8.00 10.66 11.60
CA GLY A 243 7.54 11.50 12.70
C GLY A 243 7.91 10.96 14.08
N PRO A 244 7.35 11.55 15.16
CA PRO A 244 7.73 11.22 16.53
C PRO A 244 7.35 9.78 16.91
N ARG A 245 8.20 9.18 17.73
CA ARG A 245 8.07 7.81 18.25
C ARG A 245 7.73 7.86 19.73
N ARG A 246 6.50 7.45 20.08
CA ARG A 246 5.99 7.53 21.45
C ARG A 246 6.63 6.47 22.36
N ASP A 247 6.99 5.33 21.80
CA ASP A 247 7.82 4.29 22.43
C ASP A 247 9.19 4.83 22.85
N VAL A 248 9.88 5.58 21.97
CA VAL A 248 11.16 6.23 22.29
C VAL A 248 10.99 7.27 23.39
N TRP A 249 9.94 8.10 23.31
CA TRP A 249 9.63 9.08 24.36
C TRP A 249 9.43 8.43 25.73
N HIS A 250 8.63 7.36 25.81
CA HIS A 250 8.42 6.64 27.07
C HIS A 250 9.70 5.95 27.58
N ALA A 251 10.55 5.43 26.68
CA ALA A 251 11.85 4.87 27.08
C ALA A 251 12.77 5.93 27.69
N CYS A 252 12.83 7.13 27.12
CA CYS A 252 13.60 8.25 27.70
C CYS A 252 13.09 8.63 29.10
N LEU A 253 11.78 8.70 29.30
CA LEU A 253 11.19 8.97 30.63
C LEU A 253 11.55 7.88 31.65
N ALA A 254 11.52 6.61 31.25
CA ALA A 254 11.86 5.49 32.13
C ALA A 254 13.34 5.52 32.55
N VAL A 255 14.25 5.79 31.61
CA VAL A 255 15.69 5.94 31.91
C VAL A 255 15.93 7.10 32.87
N ASN A 256 15.29 8.25 32.65
CA ASN A 256 15.43 9.40 33.54
C ASN A 256 14.91 9.10 34.96
N ALA A 257 13.81 8.35 35.08
CA ALA A 257 13.27 7.94 36.36
C ALA A 257 14.18 6.98 37.14
N THR A 258 15.01 6.19 36.45
CA THR A 258 16.01 5.33 37.09
C THR A 258 17.30 6.05 37.50
N SER A 259 17.63 7.17 36.84
CA SER A 259 18.84 7.96 37.15
C SER A 259 18.67 8.94 38.32
N GLY A 260 17.45 9.07 38.87
CA GLY A 260 17.12 9.94 40.00
C GLY A 260 17.00 9.21 41.35
N ARG A 261 17.49 7.98 41.46
CA ARG A 261 17.69 7.23 42.71
C ARG A 261 19.17 6.98 42.91
#